data_AF-A1RV64-F1
#
_entry.id   AF-A1RV64-F1
#
_cell.length_a   1.000
_cell.length_b   1.000
_cell.length_c   1.000
_cell.angle_alpha   90.00
_cell.angle_beta   90.00
_cell.angle_gamma   90.00
#
_symmetry.space_group_name_H-M   'P 1'
#
loop_
_entity.id
_entity.type
_entity.pdbx_description
1 polymer ?
#
loop_
_entity_poly.entity_id
_entity_poly.type
_entity_poly.pdbx_seq_one_letter_code
_entity_poly.pdbx_strand_id
1 'polypeptide(L)'
;MRFLAFTLLVVVLVILSALSPVEYLISDALRPPPNKILTNEGVKAINSIPIWLYFWRITVVLTVLFFSAVVATFFLKPNIRVRWTLAVLSILIAVFHYLTLLFTSSPPGSGVSIYPLFYIISVKEASQIYLDIGQLLILYAVYNIYLAKQKRKATSRISLLKT
;
A
#
# COMPACT_ATOMS: atom_id res chain seq x y z
N MET A 1 10.92 0.34 -24.46
CA MET A 1 11.25 -1.02 -23.98
C MET A 1 11.55 -1.10 -22.47
N ARG A 2 12.52 -0.35 -21.91
CA ARG A 2 12.91 -0.47 -20.47
C ARG A 2 11.77 -0.23 -19.46
N PHE A 3 10.83 0.67 -19.76
CA PHE A 3 9.70 0.97 -18.87
C PHE A 3 8.64 -0.15 -18.85
N LEU A 4 8.36 -0.75 -20.01
CA LEU A 4 7.39 -1.84 -20.14
C LEU A 4 7.87 -3.09 -19.38
N ALA A 5 9.15 -3.45 -19.53
CA ALA A 5 9.74 -4.57 -18.83
C ALA A 5 9.72 -4.39 -17.29
N PHE A 6 9.99 -3.17 -16.81
CA PHE A 6 9.90 -2.86 -15.38
C PHE A 6 8.47 -2.96 -14.86
N THR A 7 7.48 -2.41 -15.59
CA THR A 7 6.06 -2.54 -15.20
C THR A 7 5.62 -4.00 -15.19
N LEU A 8 6.02 -4.79 -16.19
CA LEU A 8 5.71 -6.22 -16.24
C LEU A 8 6.33 -6.97 -15.05
N LEU A 9 7.57 -6.65 -14.70
CA LEU A 9 8.24 -7.22 -13.52
C LEU A 9 7.49 -6.88 -12.24
N VAL A 10 7.04 -5.64 -12.05
CA VAL A 10 6.24 -5.25 -10.87
C VAL A 10 4.92 -6.03 -10.82
N VAL A 11 4.23 -6.20 -11.95
CA VAL A 11 2.99 -7.00 -12.01
C VAL A 11 3.25 -8.45 -11.65
N VAL A 12 4.31 -9.07 -12.19
CA VAL A 12 4.70 -10.44 -11.85
C VAL A 12 5.03 -10.56 -10.37
N LEU A 13 5.81 -9.63 -9.81
CA LEU A 13 6.14 -9.61 -8.38
C LEU A 13 4.89 -9.49 -7.50
N VAL A 14 3.92 -8.66 -7.88
CA VAL A 14 2.65 -8.51 -7.18
C VAL A 14 1.86 -9.83 -7.19
N ILE A 15 1.77 -10.50 -8.34
CA ILE A 15 1.06 -11.79 -8.47
C ILE A 15 1.77 -12.87 -7.64
N LEU A 16 3.09 -13.02 -7.80
CA LEU A 16 3.88 -13.99 -7.04
C LEU A 16 3.80 -13.74 -5.53
N SER A 17 3.79 -12.48 -5.12
CA SER A 17 3.63 -12.09 -3.72
C SER A 17 2.27 -12.48 -3.16
N ALA A 18 1.18 -12.30 -3.91
CA ALA A 18 -0.15 -12.66 -3.44
C ALA A 18 -0.24 -14.16 -3.11
N LEU A 19 0.48 -14.97 -3.89
CA LEU A 19 0.47 -16.44 -3.80
C LEU A 19 1.51 -17.01 -2.84
N SER A 20 2.59 -16.26 -2.53
CA SER A 20 3.64 -16.71 -1.63
C SER A 20 3.30 -16.44 -0.16
N PRO A 21 3.80 -17.25 0.79
CA PRO A 21 3.52 -17.05 2.20
C PRO A 21 4.45 -16.00 2.81
N VAL A 22 4.28 -14.74 2.37
CA VAL A 22 5.09 -13.58 2.78
C VAL A 22 5.05 -13.38 4.30
N GLU A 23 4.00 -13.85 4.98
CA GLU A 23 3.87 -13.78 6.43
C GLU A 23 5.05 -14.38 7.21
N TYR A 24 5.71 -15.43 6.70
CA TYR A 24 6.87 -16.05 7.36
C TYR A 24 8.16 -15.24 7.19
N LEU A 25 8.19 -14.26 6.28
CA LEU A 25 9.37 -13.44 6.02
C LEU A 25 9.44 -12.20 6.92
N ILE A 26 8.33 -11.83 7.57
CA ILE A 26 8.20 -10.54 8.30
C ILE A 26 8.35 -10.72 9.81
N SER A 27 8.10 -11.92 10.35
CA SER A 27 8.02 -12.11 11.80
C SER A 27 8.27 -13.56 12.20
N ASP A 28 9.24 -13.76 13.09
CA ASP A 28 9.52 -15.05 13.74
C ASP A 28 8.55 -15.36 14.91
N ALA A 29 7.67 -14.41 15.27
CA ALA A 29 6.71 -14.60 16.34
C ALA A 29 5.60 -15.60 15.96
N LEU A 30 5.17 -16.39 16.94
CA LEU A 30 4.09 -17.38 16.81
C LEU A 30 2.77 -16.67 16.48
N ARG A 31 2.44 -16.58 15.19
CA ARG A 31 1.22 -15.91 14.73
C ARG A 31 0.01 -16.82 14.89
N PRO A 32 -1.15 -16.25 15.26
CA PRO A 32 -2.41 -16.96 15.08
C PRO A 32 -2.55 -17.40 13.62
N PRO A 33 -3.16 -18.56 13.36
CA PRO A 33 -3.41 -19.04 12.00
C PRO A 33 -4.02 -17.92 11.13
N PRO A 34 -3.50 -17.70 9.90
CA PRO A 34 -3.92 -16.59 9.05
C PRO A 34 -5.33 -16.78 8.46
N ASN A 35 -5.95 -17.94 8.68
CA ASN A 35 -7.28 -18.31 8.19
C ASN A 35 -8.41 -17.78 9.08
N LYS A 36 -8.30 -16.54 9.55
CA LYS A 36 -9.30 -15.89 10.41
C LYS A 36 -9.97 -14.72 9.71
N ILE A 37 -11.25 -14.54 9.97
CA ILE A 37 -12.04 -13.39 9.52
C ILE A 37 -12.83 -12.81 10.70
N LEU A 38 -13.13 -11.52 10.64
CA LEU A 38 -14.03 -10.87 11.59
C LEU A 38 -15.48 -11.10 11.17
N THR A 39 -16.34 -11.47 12.12
CA THR A 39 -17.78 -11.51 11.93
C THR A 39 -18.46 -10.72 13.05
N ASN A 40 -19.76 -10.46 12.90
CA ASN A 40 -20.54 -9.81 13.95
C ASN A 40 -20.52 -10.61 15.28
N GLU A 41 -20.27 -11.92 15.20
CA GLU A 41 -20.18 -12.83 16.33
C GLU A 41 -18.76 -12.99 16.90
N GLY A 42 -17.76 -12.30 16.33
CA GLY A 42 -16.36 -12.35 16.77
C GLY A 42 -15.40 -12.84 15.69
N VAL A 43 -14.21 -13.30 16.11
CA VAL A 43 -13.20 -13.82 15.18
C VAL A 43 -13.52 -15.29 14.86
N LYS A 44 -13.71 -15.62 13.59
CA LYS A 44 -14.02 -16.97 13.13
C LYS A 44 -12.90 -17.53 12.25
N ALA A 45 -12.54 -18.79 12.47
CA ALA A 45 -11.65 -19.52 11.59
C ALA A 45 -12.41 -20.06 10.37
N ILE A 46 -11.76 -20.06 9.21
CA ILE A 46 -12.30 -20.60 7.96
C ILE A 46 -11.36 -21.66 7.38
N ASN A 47 -11.91 -22.58 6.59
CA ASN A 47 -11.16 -23.71 6.01
C ASN A 47 -10.42 -23.35 4.70
N SER A 48 -10.36 -22.06 4.36
CA SER A 48 -9.72 -21.55 3.14
C SER A 48 -8.81 -20.37 3.45
N ILE A 49 -7.98 -19.98 2.49
CA ILE A 49 -7.18 -18.76 2.59
C ILE A 49 -8.13 -17.56 2.43
N PRO A 50 -8.23 -16.66 3.42
CA PRO A 50 -9.13 -15.54 3.34
C PRO A 50 -8.64 -14.52 2.30
N ILE A 51 -9.60 -13.88 1.63
CA ILE A 51 -9.34 -12.91 0.55
C ILE A 51 -8.43 -11.76 1.03
N TRP A 52 -8.62 -11.27 2.26
CA TRP A 52 -7.80 -10.20 2.82
C TRP A 52 -6.30 -10.54 2.86
N LEU A 53 -5.95 -11.83 3.01
CA LEU A 53 -4.55 -12.24 3.12
C LEU A 53 -3.81 -12.00 1.79
N TYR A 54 -4.46 -12.22 0.65
CA TYR A 54 -3.88 -11.94 -0.66
C TYR A 54 -3.57 -10.44 -0.81
N PHE A 55 -4.52 -9.57 -0.43
CA PHE A 55 -4.33 -8.12 -0.48
C PHE A 55 -3.26 -7.64 0.51
N TRP A 56 -3.22 -8.24 1.70
CA TRP A 56 -2.21 -7.94 2.70
C TRP A 56 -0.80 -8.29 2.20
N ARG A 57 -0.61 -9.47 1.60
CA ARG A 57 0.67 -9.89 1.02
C ARG A 57 1.16 -8.92 -0.06
N ILE A 58 0.26 -8.52 -0.96
CA ILE A 58 0.55 -7.50 -1.98
C ILE A 58 0.97 -6.17 -1.32
N THR A 59 0.22 -5.73 -0.30
CA THR A 59 0.50 -4.50 0.44
C THR A 59 1.91 -4.52 1.05
N VAL A 60 2.32 -5.64 1.65
CA VAL A 60 3.66 -5.81 2.21
C VAL A 60 4.74 -5.63 1.14
N VAL A 61 4.66 -6.36 0.03
CA VAL A 61 5.71 -6.30 -1.01
C VAL A 61 5.79 -4.93 -1.64
N LEU A 62 4.65 -4.30 -1.93
CA LEU A 62 4.62 -2.93 -2.41
C LEU A 62 5.23 -1.95 -1.40
N THR A 63 4.98 -2.14 -0.10
CA THR A 63 5.56 -1.32 0.97
C THR A 63 7.08 -1.47 1.03
N VAL A 64 7.61 -2.69 0.91
CA VAL A 64 9.06 -2.95 0.86
C VAL A 64 9.70 -2.29 -0.37
N LEU A 65 9.07 -2.41 -1.55
CA LEU A 65 9.52 -1.74 -2.77
C LEU A 65 9.48 -0.22 -2.64
N PHE A 66 8.42 0.32 -2.03
CA PHE A 66 8.29 1.75 -1.76
C PHE A 66 9.36 2.25 -0.82
N PHE A 67 9.60 1.56 0.30
CA PHE A 67 10.64 1.93 1.26
C PHE A 67 12.02 1.90 0.60
N SER A 68 12.32 0.86 -0.20
CA SER A 68 13.55 0.78 -0.99
C SER A 68 13.69 1.96 -1.95
N ALA A 69 12.61 2.36 -2.63
CA ALA A 69 12.61 3.51 -3.53
C ALA A 69 12.82 4.83 -2.77
N VAL A 70 12.23 5.00 -1.58
CA VAL A 70 12.44 6.16 -0.72
C VAL A 70 13.91 6.22 -0.28
N VAL A 71 14.48 5.11 0.19
CA VAL A 71 15.89 5.03 0.59
C VAL A 71 16.82 5.39 -0.58
N ALA A 72 16.53 4.91 -1.79
CA ALA A 72 17.31 5.25 -2.98
C ALA A 72 17.31 6.77 -3.27
N THR A 73 16.28 7.53 -2.86
CA THR A 73 16.26 8.98 -3.07
C THR A 73 17.22 9.75 -2.17
N PHE A 74 17.74 9.16 -1.09
CA PHE A 74 18.81 9.76 -0.30
C PHE A 74 20.16 9.77 -1.04
N PHE A 75 20.36 8.81 -1.94
CA PHE A 75 21.60 8.69 -2.71
C PHE A 75 21.52 9.33 -4.10
N LEU A 76 20.32 9.60 -4.61
CA LEU A 76 20.09 10.09 -5.96
C LEU A 76 19.09 11.25 -5.97
N LYS A 77 19.46 12.37 -6.59
CA LYS A 77 18.56 13.52 -6.72
C LYS A 77 17.30 13.13 -7.53
N PRO A 78 16.09 13.16 -6.93
CA PRO A 78 14.90 12.66 -7.59
C PRO A 78 14.53 13.50 -8.82
N ASN A 79 14.43 12.84 -9.97
CA ASN A 79 13.90 13.40 -11.20
C ASN A 79 12.37 13.29 -11.25
N ILE A 80 11.74 13.86 -12.28
CA ILE A 80 10.27 13.84 -12.40
C ILE A 80 9.70 12.41 -12.45
N ARG A 81 10.43 11.46 -13.07
CA ARG A 81 9.99 10.07 -13.17
C ARG A 81 9.96 9.40 -11.80
N VAL A 82 11.01 9.58 -10.99
CA VAL A 82 11.08 9.06 -9.61
C VAL A 82 9.92 9.58 -8.76
N ARG A 83 9.58 10.87 -8.86
CA ARG A 83 8.44 11.45 -8.14
C ARG A 83 7.11 10.79 -8.54
N TRP A 84 6.89 10.56 -9.83
CA TRP A 84 5.71 9.83 -10.30
C TRP A 84 5.69 8.37 -9.84
N THR A 85 6.83 7.67 -9.86
CA THR A 85 6.94 6.30 -9.35
C THR A 85 6.57 6.22 -7.88
N LEU A 86 7.10 7.12 -7.04
CA LEU A 86 6.75 7.20 -5.62
C LEU A 86 5.25 7.44 -5.42
N ALA A 87 4.66 8.38 -6.18
CA ALA A 87 3.23 8.64 -6.09
C ALA A 87 2.37 7.43 -6.46
N VAL A 88 2.70 6.75 -7.57
CA VAL A 88 1.96 5.56 -8.02
C VAL A 88 2.08 4.43 -6.99
N LEU A 89 3.28 4.15 -6.48
CA LEU A 89 3.48 3.13 -5.45
C LEU A 89 2.66 3.44 -4.19
N SER A 90 2.67 4.69 -3.72
CA SER A 90 1.88 5.09 -2.56
C SER A 90 0.38 4.88 -2.76
N ILE A 91 -0.16 5.23 -3.93
CA ILE A 91 -1.58 4.99 -4.24
C ILE A 91 -1.89 3.50 -4.31
N LEU A 92 -1.04 2.69 -4.96
CA LEU A 92 -1.25 1.25 -5.03
C LEU A 92 -1.26 0.60 -3.64
N ILE A 93 -0.32 0.97 -2.77
CA ILE A 93 -0.28 0.48 -1.38
C ILE A 93 -1.57 0.88 -0.65
N ALA A 94 -2.01 2.13 -0.78
CA ALA A 94 -3.25 2.57 -0.15
C ALA A 94 -4.48 1.78 -0.64
N VAL A 95 -4.58 1.52 -1.95
CA VAL A 95 -5.66 0.70 -2.53
C VAL A 95 -5.67 -0.71 -1.92
N PHE A 96 -4.53 -1.40 -1.91
CA PHE A 96 -4.46 -2.76 -1.35
C PHE A 96 -4.62 -2.80 0.17
N HIS A 97 -4.19 -1.75 0.88
CA HIS A 97 -4.46 -1.57 2.30
C HIS A 97 -5.98 -1.50 2.57
N TYR A 98 -6.72 -0.68 1.84
CA TYR A 98 -8.18 -0.60 2.00
C TYR A 98 -8.91 -1.86 1.56
N LEU A 99 -8.44 -2.56 0.53
CA LEU A 99 -8.96 -3.89 0.18
C LEU A 99 -8.72 -4.89 1.31
N THR A 100 -7.55 -4.84 1.97
CA THR A 100 -7.27 -5.68 3.15
C THR A 100 -8.25 -5.40 4.28
N LEU A 101 -8.51 -4.11 4.59
CA LEU A 101 -9.48 -3.72 5.62
C LEU A 101 -10.91 -4.14 5.25
N LEU A 102 -11.32 -3.92 4.00
CA LEU A 102 -12.65 -4.27 3.51
C LEU A 102 -12.93 -5.77 3.63
N PHE A 103 -11.97 -6.63 3.27
CA PHE A 103 -12.16 -8.08 3.26
C PHE A 103 -11.71 -8.79 4.53
N THR A 104 -11.23 -8.04 5.54
CA THR A 104 -10.88 -8.58 6.87
C THR A 104 -12.12 -9.11 7.59
N SER A 105 -13.32 -8.61 7.24
CA SER A 105 -14.59 -8.99 7.84
C SER A 105 -15.56 -9.65 6.85
N SER A 106 -16.52 -10.40 7.38
CA SER A 106 -17.69 -10.91 6.69
C SER A 106 -18.96 -10.55 7.49
N PRO A 107 -19.87 -9.72 6.95
CA PRO A 107 -19.81 -9.08 5.62
C PRO A 107 -18.64 -8.08 5.47
N PRO A 108 -18.19 -7.81 4.23
CA PRO A 108 -17.07 -6.89 3.99
C PRO A 108 -17.30 -5.51 4.60
N GLY A 109 -16.29 -4.99 5.31
CA GLY A 109 -16.34 -3.71 6.02
C GLY A 109 -17.02 -3.72 7.39
N SER A 110 -17.65 -4.83 7.81
CA SER A 110 -18.23 -4.94 9.15
C SER A 110 -17.18 -4.73 10.25
N GLY A 111 -17.52 -3.87 11.21
CA GLY A 111 -16.64 -3.54 12.33
C GLY A 111 -15.50 -2.59 11.99
N VAL A 112 -15.38 -2.10 10.75
CA VAL A 112 -14.34 -1.14 10.35
C VAL A 112 -14.95 0.26 10.20
N SER A 113 -14.38 1.25 10.88
CA SER A 113 -14.75 2.67 10.76
C SER A 113 -13.54 3.51 10.39
N ILE A 114 -13.63 4.27 9.30
CA ILE A 114 -12.53 5.09 8.77
C ILE A 114 -12.75 6.55 9.13
N TYR A 115 -11.77 7.16 9.77
CA TYR A 115 -11.71 8.57 10.14
C TYR A 115 -10.50 9.25 9.49
N PRO A 116 -10.39 10.59 9.51
CA PRO A 116 -9.17 11.25 9.13
C PRO A 116 -7.97 10.77 9.98
N LEU A 117 -6.97 10.22 9.32
CA LEU A 117 -5.71 9.67 9.83
C LEU A 117 -5.82 8.42 10.72
N PHE A 118 -7.01 7.96 11.06
CA PHE A 118 -7.20 6.81 11.94
C PHE A 118 -8.31 5.90 11.43
N TYR A 119 -8.24 4.62 11.76
CA TYR A 119 -9.37 3.71 11.61
C TYR A 119 -9.55 2.89 12.87
N ILE A 120 -10.79 2.47 13.12
CA ILE A 120 -11.17 1.66 14.26
C ILE A 120 -11.62 0.30 13.73
N ILE A 121 -11.10 -0.77 14.33
CA ILE A 121 -11.63 -2.12 14.16
C ILE A 121 -12.32 -2.51 15.47
N SER A 122 -13.61 -2.82 15.38
CA SER A 122 -14.46 -3.22 16.48
C SER A 122 -14.89 -4.68 16.32
N VAL A 123 -14.69 -5.47 17.35
CA VAL A 123 -15.09 -6.88 17.44
C VAL A 123 -15.79 -7.10 18.77
N LYS A 124 -17.11 -7.30 18.74
CA LYS A 124 -17.97 -7.30 19.94
C LYS A 124 -17.77 -6.01 20.76
N GLU A 125 -17.33 -6.16 22.00
CA GLU A 125 -17.11 -5.07 22.98
C GLU A 125 -15.68 -4.53 22.95
N ALA A 126 -14.79 -5.09 22.11
CA ALA A 126 -13.41 -4.63 21.98
C ALA A 126 -13.25 -3.77 20.73
N SER A 127 -12.68 -2.58 20.91
CA SER A 127 -12.31 -1.68 19.81
C SER A 127 -10.81 -1.37 19.88
N GLN A 128 -10.15 -1.41 18.73
CA GLN A 128 -8.75 -1.02 18.59
C GLN A 128 -8.62 0.10 17.56
N ILE A 129 -7.82 1.11 17.91
CA ILE A 129 -7.55 2.26 17.07
C ILE A 129 -6.20 2.05 16.39
N TYR A 130 -6.15 2.31 15.09
CA TYR A 130 -4.95 2.21 14.28
C TYR A 130 -4.73 3.51 13.52
N LEU A 131 -3.45 3.83 13.28
CA LEU A 131 -3.07 4.87 12.35
C LEU A 131 -3.38 4.43 10.91
N ASP A 132 -4.07 5.27 10.16
CA ASP A 132 -4.38 5.01 8.75
C ASP A 132 -3.16 5.34 7.86
N ILE A 133 -2.31 4.33 7.67
CA ILE A 133 -1.15 4.41 6.78
C ILE A 133 -1.55 4.65 5.31
N GLY A 134 -2.76 4.24 4.92
CA GLY A 134 -3.29 4.48 3.58
C GLY A 134 -3.45 5.98 3.31
N GLN A 135 -4.01 6.73 4.26
CA GLN A 135 -4.14 8.18 4.13
C GLN A 135 -2.79 8.90 4.12
N LEU A 136 -1.83 8.46 4.95
CA LEU A 136 -0.48 9.01 4.93
C LEU A 136 0.20 8.82 3.56
N LEU A 137 0.01 7.65 2.95
CA LEU A 137 0.53 7.38 1.61
C LEU A 137 -0.18 8.19 0.53
N ILE A 138 -1.50 8.39 0.64
CA ILE A 138 -2.24 9.27 -0.27
C ILE A 138 -1.70 10.70 -0.18
N LEU A 139 -1.48 11.24 1.02
CA LEU A 139 -0.88 12.56 1.22
C LEU A 139 0.52 12.64 0.61
N TYR A 140 1.34 11.60 0.82
CA TYR A 140 2.67 11.52 0.21
C TYR A 140 2.63 11.46 -1.31
N ALA A 141 1.64 10.79 -1.89
CA ALA A 141 1.42 10.77 -3.34
C ALA A 141 1.09 12.17 -3.87
N VAL A 142 0.17 12.89 -3.22
CA VAL A 142 -0.21 14.26 -3.57
C VAL A 142 1.02 15.18 -3.52
N TYR A 143 1.83 15.07 -2.47
CA TYR A 143 3.09 15.82 -2.33
C TYR A 143 4.06 15.56 -3.50
N ASN A 144 4.27 14.30 -3.87
CA ASN A 144 5.18 13.97 -4.98
C ASN A 144 4.64 14.43 -6.34
N ILE A 145 3.32 14.37 -6.56
CA ILE A 145 2.66 14.91 -7.76
C ILE A 145 2.86 16.42 -7.85
N TYR A 146 2.68 17.13 -6.73
CA TYR A 146 2.91 18.57 -6.66
C TYR A 146 4.34 18.95 -7.06
N LEU A 147 5.35 18.30 -6.47
CA LEU A 147 6.76 18.54 -6.81
C LEU A 147 7.10 18.20 -8.27
N ALA A 148 6.53 17.11 -8.80
CA ALA A 148 6.70 16.73 -10.19
C ALA A 148 6.17 17.81 -11.14
N LYS A 149 4.99 18.37 -10.85
CA LYS A 149 4.37 19.46 -11.62
C LYS A 149 5.18 20.75 -11.53
N GLN A 150 5.68 21.12 -10.35
CA GLN A 150 6.49 22.33 -10.16
C GLN A 150 7.79 22.26 -10.98
N LYS A 151 8.48 21.11 -10.97
CA LYS A 151 9.71 20.90 -11.74
C LYS A 151 9.46 20.98 -13.25
N ARG A 152 8.35 20.41 -13.74
CA ARG A 152 7.94 20.51 -15.15
C ARG A 152 7.73 21.96 -15.60
N LYS A 153 7.04 22.77 -14.79
CA LYS A 153 6.81 24.20 -15.06
C LYS A 153 8.12 25.00 -15.09
N ALA A 154 9.07 24.70 -14.20
CA ALA A 154 10.37 25.36 -14.19
C ALA A 154 11.16 25.07 -15.48
N THR A 155 11.21 23.81 -15.92
CA THR A 155 11.89 23.43 -17.16
C THR A 155 11.28 24.12 -18.39
N SER A 156 9.94 24.22 -18.49
CA SER A 156 9.28 24.86 -19.63
C SER A 156 9.48 26.37 -19.68
N ARG A 157 9.62 27.05 -18.53
CA ARG A 157 9.94 28.49 -18.50
C ARG A 157 11.35 28.77 -19.02
N ILE A 158 12.31 27.92 -18.64
CA ILE A 158 13.71 28.08 -19.09
C ILE A 158 13.83 27.88 -20.61
N SER A 159 13.07 26.96 -21.21
CA SER A 159 13.10 26.78 -22.66
C SER A 159 12.54 27.97 -23.43
N LEU A 160 11.51 28.64 -22.89
CA LEU A 160 10.91 29.84 -23.49
C LEU A 160 11.80 31.09 -23.40
N LEU A 161 12.71 31.14 -22.43
CA LEU A 161 13.67 32.26 -22.27
C LEU A 161 14.93 32.10 -23.14
N LYS A 162 15.10 30.95 -23.80
CA LYS A 162 16.26 30.63 -24.66
C LYS A 162 15.93 30.74 -26.16
N THR A 163 14.71 31.11 -26.49
CA THR A 163 14.20 31.40 -27.84
C THR A 163 14.00 32.89 -27.97
#